data_AF-A0A180G4C1-F1
#
_entry.id   AF-A0A180G4C1-F1
#
_cell.length_a   1.000
_cell.length_b   1.000
_cell.length_c   1.000
_cell.angle_alpha   90.00
_cell.angle_beta   90.00
_cell.angle_gamma   90.00
#
_symmetry.space_group_name_H-M   'P 1'
#
loop_
_entity.id
_entity.type
_entity.pdbx_description
1 polymer ?
#
loop_
_entity_poly.entity_id
_entity_poly.type
_entity_poly.pdbx_seq_one_letter_code
_entity_poly.pdbx_strand_id
1 'polypeptide(L)'
;MIFHGRDHGNITREDPLSSLVVLTTYEMVGTSGNRLHTNQITIESLELFWFRIVLDEAHMIWNPTANRTINILKLKSKLVLCLTGTPFQNRLTDVQSLITLLKISPWDEEWIWRQHLIPGMNVGAQDAIKTLNRLMETVCLRRTKDVLLNLPPKIEKVIVVSLGAPWEGISRDFHQSFIQLFGRLRSPGEPWDSSELFRQLTMIQQFCNHPVFARDNIAFWWNWCWQDSAKLVHLVENLREFLVGGNRIQRPKAVVFSSFVSYLEM
;
A
#
# COMPACT_ATOMS: atom_id res chain seq x y z
N MET A 1 -20.13 -19.72 -4.53
CA MET A 1 -19.90 -20.00 -3.11
C MET A 1 -18.98 -18.94 -2.52
N ILE A 2 -19.22 -18.51 -1.27
CA ILE A 2 -18.35 -17.59 -0.53
C ILE A 2 -17.54 -18.40 0.50
N PHE A 3 -16.23 -18.27 0.44
CA PHE A 3 -15.22 -18.86 1.30
C PHE A 3 -14.50 -17.72 2.04
N HIS A 4 -15.23 -17.03 2.92
CA HIS A 4 -14.74 -16.04 3.87
C HIS A 4 -15.47 -16.12 5.24
N GLY A 5 -14.71 -16.03 6.35
CA GLY A 5 -15.27 -15.86 7.70
C GLY A 5 -15.08 -17.08 8.62
N ARG A 6 -15.55 -16.96 9.87
CA ARG A 6 -15.37 -17.97 10.94
C ARG A 6 -16.28 -19.19 10.82
N ASP A 7 -17.40 -19.08 10.10
CA ASP A 7 -18.45 -20.12 10.02
C ASP A 7 -18.22 -21.19 8.93
N HIS A 8 -16.98 -21.34 8.46
CA HIS A 8 -16.62 -22.35 7.46
C HIS A 8 -16.28 -23.73 8.03
N GLY A 9 -16.53 -23.95 9.31
CA GLY A 9 -16.41 -25.28 9.93
C GLY A 9 -17.28 -26.35 9.27
N ASN A 10 -18.32 -25.96 8.52
CA ASN A 10 -19.22 -26.86 7.80
C ASN A 10 -18.90 -27.02 6.30
N ILE A 11 -17.88 -26.34 5.77
CA ILE A 11 -17.49 -26.53 4.37
C ILE A 11 -16.70 -27.82 4.24
N THR A 12 -17.15 -28.70 3.37
CA THR A 12 -16.48 -29.93 2.98
C THR A 12 -15.66 -29.72 1.70
N ARG A 13 -14.83 -30.71 1.34
CA ARG A 13 -14.08 -30.67 0.07
C ARG A 13 -14.99 -30.70 -1.17
N GLU A 14 -16.25 -31.10 -1.04
CA GLU A 14 -17.19 -31.25 -2.16
C GLU A 14 -17.87 -29.92 -2.53
N ASP A 15 -18.00 -28.98 -1.59
CA ASP A 15 -18.68 -27.70 -1.85
C ASP A 15 -17.95 -26.83 -2.89
N PRO A 16 -16.60 -26.69 -2.86
CA PRO A 16 -15.88 -25.99 -3.91
C PRO A 16 -15.94 -26.70 -5.26
N LEU A 17 -15.99 -28.04 -5.27
CA LEU A 17 -16.04 -28.85 -6.50
C LEU A 17 -17.39 -28.77 -7.21
N SER A 18 -18.48 -28.65 -6.45
CA SER A 18 -19.83 -28.47 -6.98
C SER A 18 -20.14 -27.01 -7.38
N SER A 19 -19.26 -26.08 -7.04
CA SER A 19 -19.42 -24.65 -7.31
C SER A 19 -18.74 -24.22 -8.60
N LEU A 20 -19.42 -23.40 -9.41
CA LEU A 20 -18.81 -22.77 -10.59
C LEU A 20 -17.81 -21.65 -10.22
N VAL A 21 -18.07 -20.93 -9.13
CA VAL A 21 -17.26 -19.80 -8.66
C VAL A 21 -17.13 -19.87 -7.15
N VAL A 22 -15.89 -19.74 -6.67
CA VAL A 22 -15.54 -19.64 -5.25
C VAL A 22 -14.92 -18.27 -5.01
N LEU A 23 -15.55 -17.46 -4.16
CA LEU A 23 -15.06 -16.15 -3.75
C LEU A 23 -14.36 -16.29 -2.40
N THR A 24 -13.12 -15.83 -2.29
CA THR A 24 -12.30 -15.97 -1.08
C THR A 24 -11.45 -14.73 -0.85
N THR A 25 -10.90 -14.58 0.35
CA THR A 25 -9.91 -13.53 0.65
C THR A 25 -8.49 -14.09 0.66
N TYR A 26 -7.48 -13.23 0.43
CA TYR A 26 -6.07 -13.62 0.45
C TYR A 26 -5.66 -14.38 1.72
N GLU A 27 -6.24 -14.02 2.85
CA GLU A 27 -5.96 -14.62 4.16
C GLU A 27 -6.43 -16.08 4.24
N MET A 28 -7.54 -16.42 3.55
CA MET A 28 -8.15 -17.75 3.56
C MET A 28 -7.48 -18.73 2.59
N VAL A 29 -6.51 -18.26 1.79
CA VAL A 29 -5.80 -19.13 0.84
C VAL A 29 -4.90 -20.12 1.56
N GLY A 30 -4.31 -19.75 2.69
CA GLY A 30 -3.51 -20.65 3.51
C GLY A 30 -3.63 -20.35 5.00
N THR A 31 -2.84 -21.03 5.83
CA THR A 31 -3.02 -21.04 7.29
C THR A 31 -2.75 -19.71 7.99
N SER A 32 -2.20 -18.72 7.29
CA SER A 32 -1.85 -17.41 7.86
C SER A 32 -3.06 -16.57 8.27
N GLY A 33 -4.23 -16.77 7.62
CA GLY A 33 -5.50 -16.16 8.06
C GLY A 33 -6.16 -16.86 9.25
N ASN A 34 -5.75 -18.11 9.54
CA ASN A 34 -6.39 -18.98 10.54
C ASN A 34 -5.55 -19.15 11.80
N ARG A 35 -4.93 -18.07 12.31
CA ARG A 35 -4.08 -18.10 13.52
C ARG A 35 -4.78 -18.62 14.78
N LEU A 36 -6.12 -18.55 14.84
CA LEU A 36 -6.92 -18.99 15.98
C LEU A 36 -7.49 -20.41 15.81
N HIS A 37 -7.51 -20.96 14.59
CA HIS A 37 -8.12 -22.26 14.28
C HIS A 37 -7.27 -23.02 13.24
N THR A 38 -6.18 -23.64 13.70
CA THR A 38 -5.25 -24.44 12.87
C THR A 38 -5.90 -25.65 12.18
N ASN A 39 -7.09 -26.08 12.61
CA ASN A 39 -7.82 -27.21 12.03
C ASN A 39 -8.84 -26.83 10.94
N GLN A 40 -8.95 -25.55 10.56
CA GLN A 40 -9.86 -25.14 9.49
C GLN A 40 -9.26 -25.37 8.10
N ILE A 41 -10.09 -25.90 7.20
CA ILE A 41 -9.75 -26.12 5.79
C ILE A 41 -9.39 -24.77 5.14
N THR A 42 -8.33 -24.76 4.36
CA THR A 42 -7.89 -23.61 3.54
C THR A 42 -7.95 -23.97 2.07
N ILE A 43 -8.00 -22.97 1.19
CA ILE A 43 -8.04 -23.21 -0.27
C ILE A 43 -6.82 -24.02 -0.75
N GLU A 44 -5.62 -23.76 -0.21
CA GLU A 44 -4.41 -24.52 -0.56
C GLU A 44 -4.51 -25.99 -0.11
N SER A 45 -5.02 -26.26 1.09
CA SER A 45 -5.18 -27.64 1.63
C SER A 45 -6.21 -28.51 0.90
N LEU A 46 -7.02 -27.91 0.02
CA LEU A 46 -7.95 -28.66 -0.83
C LEU A 46 -7.24 -29.30 -2.03
N GLU A 47 -6.04 -28.85 -2.38
CA GLU A 47 -5.22 -29.34 -3.50
C GLU A 47 -5.95 -29.41 -4.86
N LEU A 48 -6.95 -28.54 -5.05
CA LEU A 48 -7.76 -28.51 -6.27
C LEU A 48 -7.00 -27.93 -7.46
N PHE A 49 -7.36 -28.41 -8.65
CA PHE A 49 -6.92 -27.80 -9.91
C PHE A 49 -7.98 -26.80 -10.40
N TRP A 50 -7.64 -25.52 -10.32
CA TRP A 50 -8.55 -24.43 -10.70
C TRP A 50 -8.51 -24.17 -12.20
N PHE A 51 -9.68 -24.00 -12.83
CA PHE A 51 -9.71 -23.56 -14.23
C PHE A 51 -9.10 -22.15 -14.38
N ARG A 52 -9.47 -21.23 -13.47
CA ARG A 52 -8.95 -19.87 -13.44
C ARG A 52 -8.82 -19.36 -12.02
N ILE A 53 -7.73 -18.68 -11.72
CA ILE A 53 -7.56 -17.87 -10.52
C ILE A 53 -7.61 -16.40 -10.92
N VAL A 54 -8.44 -15.61 -10.25
CA VAL A 54 -8.54 -14.16 -10.44
C VAL A 54 -8.10 -13.48 -9.15
N LEU A 55 -7.05 -12.67 -9.24
CA LEU A 55 -6.49 -11.92 -8.13
C LEU A 55 -6.90 -10.46 -8.26
N ASP A 56 -7.75 -9.98 -7.35
CA ASP A 56 -8.07 -8.56 -7.24
C ASP A 56 -7.06 -7.86 -6.34
N GLU A 57 -6.63 -6.66 -6.72
CA GLU A 57 -5.49 -5.97 -6.11
C GLU A 57 -4.22 -6.85 -6.03
N ALA A 58 -3.82 -7.38 -7.19
CA ALA A 58 -2.67 -8.28 -7.34
C ALA A 58 -1.34 -7.70 -6.82
N HIS A 59 -1.26 -6.40 -6.54
CA HIS A 59 -0.13 -5.80 -5.84
C HIS A 59 0.11 -6.42 -4.44
N MET A 60 -0.90 -7.08 -3.85
CA MET A 60 -0.75 -7.80 -2.60
C MET A 60 0.30 -8.93 -2.67
N ILE A 61 0.60 -9.51 -3.83
CA ILE A 61 1.54 -10.64 -3.94
C ILE A 61 2.96 -10.25 -4.38
N TRP A 62 3.31 -8.96 -4.35
CA TRP A 62 4.65 -8.51 -4.77
C TRP A 62 5.81 -9.00 -3.90
N ASN A 63 5.56 -9.29 -2.63
CA ASN A 63 6.60 -9.82 -1.76
C ASN A 63 6.65 -11.36 -1.92
N PRO A 64 7.69 -11.93 -2.57
CA PRO A 64 7.79 -13.38 -2.79
C PRO A 64 7.95 -14.17 -1.48
N THR A 65 8.47 -13.54 -0.42
CA THR A 65 8.67 -14.21 0.89
C THR A 65 7.43 -14.16 1.78
N ALA A 66 6.40 -13.39 1.40
CA ALA A 66 5.18 -13.33 2.19
C ALA A 66 4.40 -14.64 2.07
N ASN A 67 3.93 -15.17 3.20
CA ASN A 67 3.15 -16.41 3.24
C ASN A 67 1.97 -16.42 2.26
N ARG A 68 1.27 -15.28 2.10
CA ARG A 68 0.17 -15.14 1.15
C ARG A 68 0.61 -15.42 -0.29
N THR A 69 1.77 -14.90 -0.70
CA THR A 69 2.35 -15.09 -2.03
C THR A 69 2.75 -16.54 -2.23
N ILE A 70 3.44 -17.12 -1.25
CA ILE A 70 3.85 -18.53 -1.28
C ILE A 70 2.63 -19.44 -1.42
N ASN A 71 1.57 -19.23 -0.64
CA ASN A 71 0.36 -20.05 -0.68
C ASN A 71 -0.38 -19.92 -2.02
N ILE A 72 -0.43 -18.71 -2.61
CA ILE A 72 -1.04 -18.49 -3.92
C ILE A 72 -0.22 -19.16 -5.04
N LEU A 73 1.11 -19.06 -5.00
CA LEU A 73 2.01 -19.68 -5.99
C LEU A 73 1.90 -21.21 -6.01
N LYS A 74 1.54 -21.83 -4.88
CA LYS A 74 1.30 -23.28 -4.78
C LYS A 74 -0.01 -23.72 -5.44
N LEU A 75 -0.98 -22.82 -5.63
CA LEU A 75 -2.26 -23.18 -6.23
C LEU A 75 -2.06 -23.64 -7.67
N LYS A 76 -2.68 -24.78 -8.02
CA LYS A 76 -2.64 -25.30 -9.38
C LYS A 76 -3.77 -24.70 -10.18
N SER A 77 -3.45 -24.09 -11.32
CA SER A 77 -4.46 -23.55 -12.22
C SER A 77 -4.05 -23.60 -13.69
N LYS A 78 -5.06 -23.55 -14.58
CA LYS A 78 -4.85 -23.42 -16.02
C LYS A 78 -4.62 -21.97 -16.46
N LEU A 79 -5.31 -21.02 -15.83
CA LEU A 79 -5.23 -19.60 -16.16
C LEU A 79 -5.12 -18.77 -14.88
N VAL A 80 -4.31 -17.72 -14.92
CA VAL A 80 -4.24 -16.72 -13.86
C VAL A 80 -4.52 -15.34 -14.47
N LEU A 81 -5.38 -14.57 -13.81
CA LEU A 81 -5.68 -13.19 -14.16
C LEU A 81 -5.41 -12.30 -12.95
N CYS A 82 -4.53 -11.31 -13.14
CA CYS A 82 -4.20 -10.32 -12.13
C CYS A 82 -4.88 -9.00 -12.47
N LEU A 83 -5.67 -8.47 -11.54
CA LEU A 83 -6.30 -7.16 -11.62
C LEU A 83 -5.59 -6.23 -10.64
N THR A 84 -5.09 -5.09 -11.13
CA THR A 84 -4.45 -4.08 -10.28
C THR A 84 -4.48 -2.72 -10.98
N GLY A 85 -4.79 -1.67 -10.23
CA GLY A 85 -4.68 -0.29 -10.72
C GLY A 85 -3.23 0.18 -10.85
N THR A 86 -2.31 -0.42 -10.07
CA THR A 86 -0.89 -0.09 -10.02
C THR A 86 -0.07 -1.36 -10.23
N PRO A 87 0.43 -1.64 -11.45
CA PRO A 87 1.12 -2.89 -11.74
C PRO A 87 2.47 -3.05 -11.03
N PHE A 88 3.10 -1.97 -10.59
CA PHE A 88 4.32 -1.98 -9.78
C PHE A 88 4.34 -0.77 -8.82
N GLN A 89 4.88 -0.93 -7.61
CA GLN A 89 5.08 0.19 -6.67
C GLN A 89 6.41 0.88 -6.94
N ASN A 90 7.53 0.17 -6.79
CA ASN A 90 8.87 0.78 -6.91
C ASN A 90 10.01 -0.22 -7.16
N ARG A 91 9.79 -1.55 -7.09
CA ARG A 91 10.87 -2.55 -7.20
C ARG A 91 10.66 -3.50 -8.37
N LEU A 92 11.75 -3.88 -9.03
CA LEU A 92 11.71 -4.90 -10.09
C LEU A 92 11.22 -6.26 -9.61
N THR A 93 11.48 -6.57 -8.34
CA THR A 93 11.02 -7.79 -7.67
C THR A 93 9.50 -7.89 -7.63
N ASP A 94 8.80 -6.75 -7.63
CA ASP A 94 7.34 -6.69 -7.64
C ASP A 94 6.81 -7.26 -8.97
N VAL A 95 7.44 -6.88 -10.08
CA VAL A 95 7.11 -7.36 -11.43
C VAL A 95 7.49 -8.82 -11.58
N GLN A 96 8.68 -9.21 -11.13
CA GLN A 96 9.15 -10.58 -11.18
C GLN A 96 8.16 -11.53 -10.50
N SER A 97 7.68 -11.18 -9.30
CA SER A 97 6.72 -12.01 -8.54
C SER A 97 5.42 -12.24 -9.30
N LEU A 98 4.91 -11.22 -10.01
CA LEU A 98 3.73 -11.36 -10.87
C LEU A 98 4.01 -12.26 -12.08
N ILE A 99 5.17 -12.12 -12.71
CA ILE A 99 5.54 -12.89 -13.90
C ILE A 99 5.78 -14.37 -13.57
N THR A 100 6.41 -14.66 -12.43
CA THR A 100 6.53 -16.02 -11.91
C THR A 100 5.15 -16.64 -11.63
N LEU A 101 4.21 -15.87 -11.06
CA LEU A 101 2.84 -16.36 -10.88
C LEU A 101 2.14 -16.68 -12.22
N LEU A 102 2.34 -15.84 -13.23
CA LEU A 102 1.78 -16.05 -14.57
C LEU A 102 2.48 -17.17 -15.35
N LYS A 103 3.58 -17.74 -14.82
CA LYS A 103 4.37 -18.84 -15.40
C LYS A 103 4.83 -18.55 -16.84
N ILE A 104 5.36 -17.35 -17.05
CA ILE A 104 5.76 -16.88 -18.38
C ILE A 104 7.21 -17.28 -18.62
N SER A 105 7.41 -18.43 -19.24
CA SER A 105 8.76 -18.91 -19.59
C SER A 105 9.42 -18.01 -20.65
N PRO A 106 10.72 -17.70 -20.54
CA PRO A 106 11.63 -18.12 -19.46
C PRO A 106 11.72 -17.10 -18.31
N TRP A 107 10.87 -16.06 -18.31
CA TRP A 107 10.86 -14.98 -17.33
C TRP A 107 10.28 -15.36 -15.97
N ASP A 108 9.77 -16.56 -15.79
CA ASP A 108 9.36 -17.10 -14.50
C ASP A 108 10.54 -17.56 -13.63
N GLU A 109 11.72 -17.73 -14.24
CA GLU A 109 12.97 -18.15 -13.58
C GLU A 109 13.76 -16.98 -12.99
N GLU A 110 14.02 -17.01 -11.68
CA GLU A 110 14.71 -15.93 -10.97
C GLU A 110 16.13 -15.65 -11.48
N TRP A 111 16.86 -16.69 -11.89
CA TRP A 111 18.24 -16.53 -12.34
C TRP A 111 18.35 -15.68 -13.61
N ILE A 112 17.34 -15.72 -14.48
CA ILE A 112 17.30 -14.90 -15.72
C ILE A 112 17.22 -13.42 -15.37
N TRP A 113 16.41 -13.06 -14.39
CA TRP A 113 16.32 -11.68 -13.91
C TRP A 113 17.64 -11.20 -13.34
N ARG A 114 18.25 -12.01 -12.46
CA ARG A 114 19.50 -11.69 -11.79
C ARG A 114 20.67 -11.52 -12.76
N GLN A 115 20.72 -12.32 -13.82
CA GLN A 115 21.83 -12.29 -14.78
C GLN A 115 21.61 -11.28 -15.92
N HIS A 116 20.38 -11.16 -16.43
CA HIS A 116 20.13 -10.48 -17.70
C HIS A 116 19.35 -9.17 -17.59
N LEU A 117 18.58 -8.95 -16.52
CA LEU A 117 17.71 -7.77 -16.42
C LEU A 117 18.10 -6.82 -15.28
N ILE A 118 18.26 -7.34 -14.06
CA ILE A 118 18.52 -6.55 -12.84
C ILE A 118 19.79 -5.70 -12.96
N PRO A 119 20.95 -6.23 -13.43
CA PRO A 119 22.17 -5.43 -13.54
C PRO A 119 22.00 -4.24 -14.47
N GLY A 120 21.33 -4.44 -15.61
CA GLY A 120 21.04 -3.40 -16.59
C GLY A 120 20.07 -2.35 -16.06
N MET A 121 19.03 -2.76 -15.34
CA MET A 121 18.09 -1.82 -14.73
C MET A 121 18.73 -0.95 -13.64
N ASN A 122 19.65 -1.50 -12.84
CA ASN A 122 20.33 -0.76 -11.79
C ASN A 122 21.20 0.40 -12.32
N VAL A 123 21.71 0.28 -13.54
CA VAL A 123 22.51 1.32 -14.21
C VAL A 123 21.72 2.11 -15.26
N GLY A 124 20.40 1.85 -15.40
CA GLY A 124 19.56 2.53 -16.38
C GLY A 124 19.89 2.19 -17.84
N ALA A 125 20.39 0.98 -18.11
CA ALA A 125 20.71 0.54 -19.47
C ALA A 125 19.45 0.48 -20.34
N GLN A 126 19.51 1.11 -21.51
CA GLN A 126 18.36 1.26 -22.41
C GLN A 126 17.80 -0.09 -22.87
N ASP A 127 18.66 -1.08 -23.11
CA ASP A 127 18.22 -2.40 -23.57
C ASP A 127 17.46 -3.18 -22.49
N ALA A 128 17.84 -3.02 -21.22
CA ALA A 128 17.10 -3.61 -20.09
C ALA A 128 15.71 -2.97 -19.96
N ILE A 129 15.62 -1.64 -20.07
CA ILE A 129 14.35 -0.91 -20.03
C ILE A 129 13.43 -1.34 -21.18
N LYS A 130 13.96 -1.42 -22.41
CA LYS A 130 13.19 -1.89 -23.58
C LYS A 130 12.69 -3.32 -23.40
N THR A 131 13.53 -4.20 -22.85
CA THR A 131 13.17 -5.59 -22.59
C THR A 131 12.02 -5.69 -21.58
N LEU A 132 12.11 -4.94 -20.48
CA LEU A 132 11.04 -4.86 -19.48
C LEU A 132 9.75 -4.28 -20.08
N ASN A 133 9.84 -3.20 -20.85
CA ASN A 133 8.67 -2.59 -21.49
C ASN A 133 7.96 -3.58 -22.42
N ARG A 134 8.71 -4.29 -23.28
CA ARG A 134 8.15 -5.29 -24.19
C ARG A 134 7.50 -6.45 -23.44
N LEU A 135 8.12 -6.90 -22.34
CA LEU A 135 7.55 -7.91 -21.47
C LEU A 135 6.22 -7.41 -20.89
N MET A 136 6.20 -6.20 -20.34
CA MET A 136 4.99 -5.60 -19.78
C MET A 136 3.88 -5.38 -20.81
N GLU A 137 4.20 -4.93 -22.03
CA GLU A 137 3.24 -4.77 -23.13
C GLU A 137 2.60 -6.10 -23.56
N THR A 138 3.33 -7.21 -23.42
CA THR A 138 2.83 -8.54 -23.79
C THR A 138 1.89 -9.12 -22.73
N VAL A 139 2.12 -8.80 -21.45
CA VAL A 139 1.46 -9.46 -20.32
C VAL A 139 0.42 -8.58 -19.63
N CYS A 140 0.48 -7.26 -19.84
CA CYS A 140 -0.42 -6.29 -19.22
C CYS A 140 -1.31 -5.61 -20.26
N LEU A 141 -2.61 -5.57 -19.97
CA LEU A 141 -3.53 -4.67 -20.65
C LEU A 141 -3.76 -3.42 -19.79
N ARG A 142 -3.11 -2.31 -20.14
CA ARG A 142 -3.29 -1.01 -19.46
C ARG A 142 -3.97 -0.02 -20.39
N ARG A 143 -5.12 0.51 -19.97
CA ARG A 143 -5.86 1.57 -20.67
C ARG A 143 -5.93 2.81 -19.78
N THR A 144 -5.68 3.98 -20.34
CA THR A 144 -5.83 5.25 -19.61
C THR A 144 -7.30 5.69 -19.62
N LYS A 145 -7.74 6.35 -18.55
CA LYS A 145 -9.14 6.82 -18.41
C LYS A 145 -9.51 7.82 -19.52
N ASP A 146 -8.55 8.63 -19.94
CA ASP A 146 -8.74 9.68 -20.96
C ASP A 146 -9.11 9.12 -22.34
N VAL A 147 -8.72 7.88 -22.63
CA VAL A 147 -9.02 7.22 -23.92
C VAL A 147 -10.44 6.63 -23.95
N LEU A 148 -11.05 6.39 -22.79
CA LEU A 148 -12.33 5.69 -22.69
C LEU A 148 -13.47 6.57 -22.17
N LEU A 149 -13.16 7.62 -21.41
CA LEU A 149 -14.12 8.45 -20.71
C LEU A 149 -13.76 9.93 -20.89
N ASN A 150 -14.71 10.75 -21.34
CA ASN A 150 -14.58 12.22 -21.41
C ASN A 150 -14.68 12.83 -20.00
N LEU A 151 -13.74 12.48 -19.12
CA LEU A 151 -13.66 13.02 -17.76
C LEU A 151 -13.05 14.43 -17.79
N PRO A 152 -13.50 15.34 -16.92
CA PRO A 152 -12.82 16.61 -16.73
C PRO A 152 -11.39 16.38 -16.19
N PRO A 153 -10.43 17.28 -16.49
CA PRO A 153 -9.05 17.13 -16.05
C PRO A 153 -8.97 17.10 -14.52
N LYS A 154 -8.14 16.19 -13.99
CA LYS A 154 -7.81 16.16 -12.56
C LYS A 154 -6.96 17.38 -12.22
N ILE A 155 -7.43 18.21 -11.28
CA ILE A 155 -6.67 19.35 -10.75
C ILE A 155 -6.01 18.92 -9.45
N GLU A 156 -4.69 18.98 -9.40
CA GLU A 156 -3.89 18.72 -8.19
C GLU A 156 -3.34 20.04 -7.65
N LYS A 157 -3.63 20.34 -6.38
CA LYS A 157 -3.13 21.55 -5.71
C LYS A 157 -2.44 21.14 -4.42
N VAL A 158 -1.16 21.49 -4.30
CA VAL A 158 -0.40 21.34 -3.06
C VAL A 158 -0.64 22.58 -2.21
N ILE A 159 -1.12 22.38 -0.98
CA ILE A 159 -1.36 23.46 -0.04
C ILE A 159 -0.33 23.36 1.08
N VAL A 160 0.51 24.38 1.18
CA VAL A 160 1.47 24.52 2.29
C VAL A 160 0.78 25.27 3.41
N VAL A 161 0.79 24.68 4.60
CA VAL A 161 0.20 25.27 5.80
C VAL A 161 1.31 25.45 6.84
N SER A 162 1.41 26.65 7.40
CA SER A 162 2.37 26.96 8.45
C SER A 162 1.78 26.61 9.82
N LEU A 163 2.63 26.09 10.71
CA LEU A 163 2.26 25.89 12.11
C LEU A 163 2.15 27.25 12.81
N GLY A 164 1.11 27.43 13.63
CA GLY A 164 0.99 28.60 14.50
C GLY A 164 1.90 28.50 15.73
N ALA A 165 2.14 29.62 16.40
CA ALA A 165 2.79 29.61 17.72
C ALA A 165 1.87 28.89 18.75
N PRO A 166 2.42 28.06 19.66
CA PRO A 166 3.83 27.81 19.92
C PRO A 166 4.45 26.67 19.08
N TRP A 167 3.66 25.99 18.26
CA TRP A 167 4.02 24.74 17.58
C TRP A 167 5.16 24.87 16.57
N GLU A 168 5.31 26.04 15.95
CA GLU A 168 6.38 26.28 14.99
C GLU A 168 7.78 26.12 15.63
N GLY A 169 7.97 26.65 16.84
CA GLY A 169 9.24 26.54 17.57
C GLY A 169 9.55 25.09 17.94
N ILE A 170 8.55 24.39 18.49
CA ILE A 170 8.68 22.98 18.89
C ILE A 170 8.97 22.09 17.68
N SER A 171 8.30 22.32 16.54
CA SER A 171 8.58 21.61 15.29
C SER A 171 10.03 21.77 14.87
N ARG A 172 10.54 23.01 14.94
CA ARG A 172 11.91 23.35 14.56
C ARG A 172 12.91 22.62 15.44
N ASP A 173 12.67 22.59 16.74
CA ASP A 173 13.51 21.88 17.71
C ASP A 173 13.54 20.37 17.42
N PHE A 174 12.37 19.74 17.20
CA PHE A 174 12.31 18.33 16.80
C PHE A 174 13.06 18.03 15.51
N HIS A 175 12.91 18.88 14.47
CA HIS A 175 13.63 18.71 13.22
C HIS A 175 15.15 18.88 13.40
N GLN A 176 15.58 19.85 14.20
CA GLN A 176 16.99 20.10 14.47
C GLN A 176 17.62 18.92 15.23
N SER A 177 16.96 18.42 16.27
CA SER A 177 17.40 17.22 16.99
C SER A 177 17.47 15.99 16.06
N PHE A 178 16.47 15.80 15.20
CA PHE A 178 16.46 14.70 14.24
C PHE A 178 17.64 14.77 13.27
N ILE A 179 17.94 15.95 12.72
CA ILE A 179 19.07 16.15 11.80
C ILE A 179 20.42 15.90 12.50
N GLN A 180 20.56 16.29 13.77
CA GLN A 180 21.78 16.03 14.53
C GLN A 180 21.99 14.53 14.78
N LEU A 181 20.92 13.79 15.08
CA LEU A 181 21.00 12.36 15.38
C LEU A 181 21.15 11.49 14.12
N PHE A 182 20.40 11.79 13.05
CA PHE A 182 20.26 10.91 11.87
C PHE A 182 20.67 11.56 10.54
N GLY A 183 20.95 12.86 10.52
CA GLY A 183 21.29 13.58 9.31
C GLY A 183 22.73 13.37 8.85
N ARG A 184 23.09 14.02 7.73
CA ARG A 184 24.45 13.98 7.16
C ARG A 184 25.53 14.61 8.06
N LEU A 185 25.10 15.33 9.10
CA LEU A 185 25.98 15.99 10.07
C LEU A 185 26.43 15.04 11.21
N ARG A 186 26.05 13.77 11.16
CA ARG A 186 26.47 12.80 12.18
C ARG A 186 27.95 12.49 12.08
N SER A 187 28.57 12.23 13.23
CA SER A 187 29.93 11.71 13.32
C SER A 187 30.09 10.39 12.54
N PRO A 188 31.07 10.29 11.63
CA PRO A 188 31.38 9.04 10.92
C PRO A 188 31.73 7.94 11.91
N GLY A 189 31.19 6.73 11.72
CA GLY A 189 31.56 5.54 12.49
C GLY A 189 30.62 5.12 13.61
N GLU A 190 29.65 5.96 14.00
CA GLU A 190 28.69 5.59 15.05
C GLU A 190 27.64 4.61 14.52
N PRO A 191 27.35 3.47 15.15
CA PRO A 191 26.15 2.71 14.79
C PRO A 191 24.91 3.55 15.11
N TRP A 192 23.85 3.44 14.30
CA TRP A 192 22.56 4.07 14.61
C TRP A 192 21.47 3.03 14.62
N ASP A 193 20.52 3.24 15.53
CA ASP A 193 19.35 2.39 15.63
C ASP A 193 18.32 2.80 14.58
N SER A 194 18.07 1.91 13.62
CA SER A 194 17.03 2.12 12.61
C SER A 194 15.64 2.27 13.22
N SER A 195 15.39 1.59 14.33
CA SER A 195 14.10 1.62 15.02
C SER A 195 13.85 3.02 15.59
N GLU A 196 14.86 3.61 16.23
CA GLU A 196 14.78 4.97 16.77
C GLU A 196 14.60 6.01 15.66
N LEU A 197 15.29 5.88 14.52
CA LEU A 197 15.07 6.77 13.37
C LEU A 197 13.60 6.75 12.92
N PHE A 198 13.04 5.55 12.71
CA PHE A 198 11.65 5.42 12.27
C PHE A 198 10.67 5.93 13.32
N ARG A 199 10.96 5.71 14.61
CA ARG A 199 10.15 6.21 15.72
C ARG A 199 10.11 7.75 15.72
N GLN A 200 11.27 8.41 15.63
CA GLN A 200 11.37 9.88 15.61
C GLN A 200 10.74 10.47 14.35
N LEU A 201 10.97 9.86 13.19
CA LEU A 201 10.35 10.31 11.93
C LEU A 201 8.82 10.20 12.00
N THR A 202 8.30 9.10 12.57
CA THR A 202 6.86 8.90 12.76
C THR A 202 6.28 9.93 13.73
N MET A 203 6.96 10.19 14.86
CA MET A 203 6.55 11.21 15.83
C MET A 203 6.47 12.59 15.17
N ILE A 204 7.47 13.00 14.39
CA ILE A 204 7.47 14.29 13.68
C ILE A 204 6.31 14.34 12.67
N GLN A 205 6.08 13.27 11.91
CA GLN A 205 4.94 13.20 10.99
C GLN A 205 3.60 13.34 11.72
N GLN A 206 3.45 12.70 12.89
CA GLN A 206 2.26 12.81 13.72
C GLN A 206 2.08 14.21 14.31
N PHE A 207 3.16 14.82 14.81
CA PHE A 207 3.17 16.20 15.31
C PHE A 207 2.70 17.18 14.24
N CYS A 208 3.19 17.03 13.00
CA CYS A 208 2.76 17.85 11.85
C CYS A 208 1.28 17.65 11.47
N ASN A 209 0.62 16.58 11.93
CA ASN A 209 -0.83 16.43 11.80
C ASN A 209 -1.55 17.08 12.98
N HIS A 210 -1.14 16.78 14.20
CA HIS A 210 -1.64 17.43 15.40
C HIS A 210 -0.62 17.35 16.55
N PRO A 211 -0.32 18.46 17.26
CA PRO A 211 0.70 18.48 18.32
C PRO A 211 0.49 17.48 19.47
N VAL A 212 -0.76 17.21 19.84
CA VAL A 212 -1.15 16.20 20.86
C VAL A 212 -0.53 14.81 20.66
N PHE A 213 -0.21 14.42 19.43
CA PHE A 213 0.42 13.12 19.18
C PHE A 213 1.88 13.03 19.63
N ALA A 214 2.52 14.18 19.91
CA ALA A 214 3.84 14.25 20.51
C ALA A 214 3.79 14.84 21.94
N ARG A 215 2.64 14.75 22.64
CA ARG A 215 2.45 15.30 23.98
C ARG A 215 3.51 14.86 24.99
N ASP A 216 4.01 13.63 24.90
CA ASP A 216 5.02 13.08 25.80
C ASP A 216 6.41 13.70 25.55
N ASN A 217 6.58 14.37 24.41
CA ASN A 217 7.80 15.09 24.02
C ASN A 217 7.67 16.61 24.23
N ILE A 218 6.56 17.09 24.78
CA ILE A 218 6.29 18.51 25.01
C ILE A 218 6.40 18.80 26.51
N ALA A 219 7.27 19.75 26.86
CA ALA A 219 7.69 19.98 28.25
C ALA A 219 6.66 20.70 29.13
N PHE A 220 5.54 21.16 28.57
CA PHE A 220 4.52 21.93 29.29
C PHE A 220 3.14 21.30 29.12
N TRP A 221 2.27 21.59 30.09
CA TRP A 221 0.86 21.21 30.01
C TRP A 221 0.11 22.12 29.04
N TRP A 222 -0.71 21.53 28.17
CA TRP A 222 -1.52 22.25 27.19
C TRP A 222 -2.96 21.72 27.18
N ASN A 223 -3.93 22.62 27.00
CA ASN A 223 -5.31 22.23 26.80
C ASN A 223 -5.57 21.99 25.31
N TRP A 224 -5.43 20.74 24.88
CA TRP A 224 -5.52 20.35 23.47
C TRP A 224 -6.87 20.67 22.85
N CYS A 225 -6.83 21.30 21.68
CA CYS A 225 -8.00 21.58 20.87
C CYS A 225 -7.70 21.27 19.40
N TRP A 226 -8.73 20.99 18.60
CA TRP A 226 -8.54 20.67 17.18
C TRP A 226 -7.87 21.83 16.41
N GLN A 227 -8.03 23.08 16.89
CA GLN A 227 -7.41 24.27 16.32
C GLN A 227 -5.88 24.29 16.47
N ASP A 228 -5.31 23.45 17.34
CA ASP A 228 -3.85 23.28 17.43
C ASP A 228 -3.27 22.64 16.17
N SER A 229 -4.09 21.93 15.39
CA SER A 229 -3.71 21.46 14.06
C SER A 229 -3.94 22.53 13.01
N ALA A 230 -2.86 23.10 12.50
CA ALA A 230 -2.94 24.03 11.37
C ALA A 230 -3.61 23.39 10.14
N LYS A 231 -3.43 22.08 9.92
CA LYS A 231 -4.08 21.34 8.83
C LYS A 231 -5.59 21.23 9.03
N LEU A 232 -6.07 20.96 10.25
CA LEU A 232 -7.52 20.93 10.53
C LEU A 232 -8.15 22.32 10.39
N VAL A 233 -7.50 23.36 10.94
CA VAL A 233 -7.94 24.76 10.77
C VAL A 233 -8.13 25.08 9.29
N HIS A 234 -7.09 24.84 8.49
CA HIS A 234 -7.15 25.09 7.05
C HIS A 234 -8.22 24.22 6.35
N LEU A 235 -8.30 22.93 6.68
CA LEU A 235 -9.28 22.02 6.08
C LEU A 235 -10.72 22.47 6.37
N VAL A 236 -11.04 22.79 7.62
CA VAL A 236 -12.39 23.19 8.04
C VAL A 236 -12.80 24.51 7.39
N GLU A 237 -11.89 25.48 7.30
CA GLU A 237 -12.13 26.75 6.60
C GLU A 237 -12.45 26.52 5.11
N ASN A 238 -11.62 25.76 4.39
CA ASN A 238 -11.85 25.48 2.98
C ASN A 238 -13.10 24.63 2.74
N LEU A 239 -13.39 23.64 3.60
CA LEU A 239 -14.59 22.84 3.47
C LEU A 239 -15.83 23.69 3.72
N ARG A 240 -15.80 24.62 4.68
CA ARG A 240 -16.90 25.56 4.92
C ARG A 240 -17.15 26.41 3.67
N GLU A 241 -16.10 27.00 3.10
CA GLU A 241 -16.22 27.78 1.85
C GLU A 241 -16.75 26.92 0.69
N PHE A 242 -16.24 25.70 0.53
CA PHE A 242 -16.66 24.79 -0.53
C PHE A 242 -18.11 24.34 -0.41
N LEU A 243 -18.58 24.08 0.81
CA LEU A 243 -19.96 23.64 1.08
C LEU A 243 -20.96 24.80 0.99
N VAL A 244 -20.56 26.02 1.38
CA VAL A 244 -21.40 27.23 1.31
C VAL A 244 -21.40 27.84 -0.10
N GLY A 245 -20.32 27.68 -0.87
CA GLY A 245 -20.16 28.15 -2.24
C GLY A 245 -21.07 27.44 -3.24
N GLY A 246 -22.37 27.73 -3.19
CA GLY A 246 -23.45 27.06 -3.90
C GLY A 246 -23.53 27.27 -5.42
N ASN A 247 -22.44 27.49 -6.15
CA ASN A 247 -22.56 28.01 -7.52
C ASN A 247 -22.41 27.03 -8.69
N ARG A 248 -22.05 25.74 -8.53
CA ARG A 248 -22.04 24.80 -9.69
C ARG A 248 -22.35 23.32 -9.42
N ILE A 249 -22.43 22.87 -8.17
CA ILE A 249 -22.59 21.44 -7.85
C ILE A 249 -23.77 21.26 -6.90
N GLN A 250 -24.77 20.48 -7.32
CA GLN A 250 -26.03 20.27 -6.60
C GLN A 250 -25.85 19.60 -5.23
N ARG A 251 -24.79 18.81 -5.06
CA ARG A 251 -24.40 18.15 -3.80
C ARG A 251 -22.86 18.03 -3.72
N PRO A 252 -22.15 19.03 -3.17
CA PRO A 252 -20.72 18.93 -2.98
C PRO A 252 -20.39 17.76 -2.05
N LYS A 253 -19.39 16.96 -2.41
CA LYS A 253 -18.86 15.86 -1.60
C LYS A 253 -17.35 15.98 -1.54
N ALA A 254 -16.80 15.77 -0.35
CA ALA A 254 -15.37 15.70 -0.12
C ALA A 254 -15.03 14.34 0.50
N VAL A 255 -13.86 13.80 0.16
CA VAL A 255 -13.30 12.61 0.79
C VAL A 255 -11.96 13.00 1.40
N VAL A 256 -11.80 12.75 2.69
CA VAL A 256 -10.59 13.07 3.45
C VAL A 256 -9.87 11.76 3.77
N PHE A 257 -8.57 11.72 3.49
CA PHE A 257 -7.71 10.57 3.76
C PHE A 257 -6.66 10.96 4.79
N SER A 258 -6.32 10.03 5.69
CA SER A 258 -5.23 10.15 6.65
C SER A 258 -4.59 8.79 6.86
N SER A 259 -3.27 8.77 7.04
CA SER A 259 -2.54 7.56 7.42
C SER A 259 -2.69 7.21 8.90
N PHE A 260 -3.18 8.14 9.73
CA PHE A 260 -3.38 7.95 11.17
C PHE A 260 -4.88 7.97 11.50
N VAL A 261 -5.39 6.83 12.00
CA VAL A 261 -6.80 6.68 12.38
C VAL A 261 -7.18 7.64 13.50
N SER A 262 -6.32 7.78 14.51
CA SER A 262 -6.52 8.71 15.64
C SER A 262 -6.65 10.17 15.23
N TYR A 263 -6.17 10.56 14.05
CA TYR A 263 -6.34 11.91 13.51
C TYR A 263 -7.69 12.10 12.79
N LEU A 264 -8.30 11.02 12.30
CA LEU A 264 -9.66 11.06 11.74
C LEU A 264 -10.74 11.06 12.82
N GLU A 265 -10.41 10.61 14.03
CA GLU A 265 -11.31 10.57 15.19
C GLU A 265 -11.44 11.92 15.91
N MET A 266 -10.58 12.89 15.58
CA MET A 266 -10.65 14.28 16.10
C MET A 266 -11.69 15.11 15.36
#